data_AF-A0A0F9TFM3-F1
#
_entry.id   AF-A0A0F9TFM3-F1
#
_cell.length_a   1.000
_cell.length_b   1.000
_cell.length_c   1.000
_cell.angle_alpha   90.00
_cell.angle_beta   90.00
_cell.angle_gamma   90.00
#
_symmetry.space_group_name_H-M   'P 1'
#
loop_
_entity.id
_entity.type
_entity.pdbx_description
1 polymer ?
#
loop_
_entity_poly.entity_id
_entity_poly.type
_entity_poly.pdbx_seq_one_letter_code
_entity_poly.pdbx_strand_id
1 'polypeptide(L)'
;MVLGLALLSWDNKIGSIIDFKYPGTLNLTQDLINKIYMSHSLKQSNVKEEELYELHYDDQVILSYCDKTRVIEFGYDMLILIIHEKEQINLYKLISELILIAQSCFKLPKEDRISYISENIGRLFKKTTERKILLLGRAGVGKTTLKEIIFEGHDPRDLLINPLSPTRGIKPSVYSWLDLSLGVFDSSGQELNGILNDNRTQFIAFENTDVIIYIFDFMIWTSKSKEIVSEIQDILDIIRIRSYDTKMILFLHKIDQINPSNRESDINDLKNEIQSKFSLPIYFTSIYPDFIYSIYNAFYEILSSFSEEKLKLKNILDNLIKEYSKIMCFITNQNNSIIIQSMSKDFNTFLINHSHKLIAQLNQSFEDMAESKIEHLNISSSNGLNIVMINLTVSRFNIKNLICISENLSSNKLILLGGKTKTELSKYLNLIKKY
;
A
#
# COMPACT_ATOMS: atom_id res chain seq x y z
N MET A 1 1.30 13.42 13.99
CA MET A 1 1.20 14.35 12.86
C MET A 1 2.54 15.07 12.74
N VAL A 2 2.92 15.57 11.56
CA VAL A 2 4.09 16.46 11.42
C VAL A 2 3.76 17.78 12.11
N LEU A 3 4.54 18.11 13.13
CA LEU A 3 4.40 19.32 13.94
C LEU A 3 5.08 20.52 13.28
N GLY A 4 6.20 20.29 12.60
CA GLY A 4 6.91 21.35 11.91
C GLY A 4 8.16 20.90 11.17
N LEU A 5 8.70 21.82 10.37
CA LEU A 5 9.96 21.72 9.63
C LEU A 5 10.79 22.98 9.94
N ALA A 6 12.11 22.85 10.07
CA ALA A 6 12.99 24.01 10.13
C ALA A 6 14.31 23.78 9.40
N LEU A 7 14.84 24.87 8.84
CA LEU A 7 16.17 24.96 8.25
C LEU A 7 17.08 25.67 9.25
N LEU A 8 18.18 25.03 9.61
CA LEU A 8 19.18 25.55 10.52
C LEU A 8 20.50 25.73 9.79
N SER A 9 21.20 26.84 10.05
CA SER A 9 22.60 27.04 9.63
C SER A 9 23.48 27.52 10.77
N TRP A 10 24.79 27.40 10.60
CA TRP A 10 25.76 27.84 11.60
C TRP A 10 26.48 29.11 11.15
N ASP A 11 26.48 30.13 12.00
CA ASP A 11 27.26 31.35 11.84
C ASP A 11 28.40 31.42 12.86
N ASN A 12 29.60 31.79 12.41
CA ASN A 12 30.80 31.78 13.24
C ASN A 12 30.81 32.84 14.36
N LYS A 13 29.93 33.85 14.31
CA LYS A 13 29.81 34.91 15.33
C LYS A 13 28.59 34.70 16.22
N ILE A 14 27.48 34.22 15.65
CA ILE A 14 26.16 34.17 16.31
C ILE A 14 25.82 32.74 16.77
N GLY A 15 26.48 31.72 16.24
CA GLY A 15 26.20 30.32 16.53
C GLY A 15 25.08 29.77 15.66
N SER A 16 24.20 28.94 16.23
CA SER A 16 23.07 28.35 15.51
C SER A 16 22.04 29.41 15.08
N ILE A 17 21.65 29.39 13.81
CA ILE A 17 20.64 30.27 13.22
C ILE A 17 19.50 29.42 12.67
N ILE A 18 18.25 29.85 12.91
CA ILE A 18 17.06 29.31 12.24
C ILE A 18 16.81 30.16 10.99
N ASP A 19 17.19 29.67 9.82
CA ASP A 19 16.96 30.39 8.56
C ASP A 19 15.48 30.32 8.13
N PHE A 20 14.80 29.22 8.45
CA PHE A 20 13.40 29.00 8.11
C PHE A 20 12.71 28.09 9.12
N LYS A 21 11.42 28.31 9.34
CA LYS A 21 10.56 27.41 10.11
C LYS A 21 9.13 27.42 9.58
N TYR A 22 8.49 26.26 9.66
CA TYR A 22 7.10 26.08 9.28
C TYR A 22 6.40 25.06 10.20
N PRO A 23 5.16 25.32 10.65
CA PRO A 23 4.46 26.60 10.52
C PRO A 23 5.23 27.71 11.24
N GLY A 24 4.97 28.98 10.94
CA GLY A 24 5.68 30.11 11.59
C GLY A 24 5.53 30.11 13.13
N THR A 25 4.52 29.43 13.64
CA THR A 25 4.25 29.19 15.07
C THR A 25 5.14 28.10 15.69
N LEU A 26 5.93 27.37 14.90
CA LEU A 26 6.85 26.35 15.40
C LEU A 26 7.81 26.99 16.41
N ASN A 27 7.85 26.43 17.62
CA ASN A 27 8.70 26.90 18.70
C ASN A 27 9.87 25.92 18.88
N LEU A 28 11.09 26.40 18.67
CA LEU A 28 12.32 25.63 18.84
C LEU A 28 13.10 26.26 19.98
N THR A 29 13.28 25.51 21.08
CA THR A 29 14.09 25.99 22.21
C THR A 29 15.57 25.91 21.86
N GLN A 30 16.37 26.81 22.44
CA GLN A 30 17.82 26.81 22.22
C GLN A 30 18.48 25.50 22.69
N ASP A 31 17.97 24.88 23.75
CA ASP A 31 18.45 23.57 24.23
C ASP A 31 18.26 22.47 23.16
N LEU A 32 17.08 22.45 22.53
CA LEU A 32 16.78 21.48 21.49
C LEU A 32 17.67 21.67 20.26
N ILE A 33 17.85 22.92 19.83
CA ILE A 33 18.74 23.24 18.71
C ILE A 33 20.17 22.77 19.02
N ASN A 34 20.68 23.07 20.21
CA ASN A 34 22.02 22.63 20.62
C ASN A 34 22.15 21.11 20.63
N LYS A 35 21.13 20.38 21.13
CA LYS A 35 21.11 18.90 21.08
C LYS A 35 21.19 18.36 19.66
N ILE A 36 20.47 18.97 18.72
CA ILE A 36 20.50 18.59 17.30
C ILE A 36 21.90 18.83 16.70
N TYR A 37 22.54 19.96 16.99
CA TYR A 37 23.92 20.19 16.50
C TYR A 37 24.92 19.19 17.08
N MET A 38 24.77 18.85 18.36
CA MET A 38 25.65 17.89 19.04
C MET A 38 25.51 16.47 18.48
N SER A 39 24.32 16.06 18.03
CA SER A 39 24.12 14.73 17.43
C SER A 39 24.93 14.56 16.15
N HIS A 40 25.12 15.63 15.38
CA HIS A 40 25.90 15.64 14.13
C HIS A 40 27.38 15.99 14.34
N SER A 41 27.92 15.88 15.55
CA SER A 41 29.34 16.18 15.81
C SER A 41 30.30 15.45 14.85
N LEU A 42 31.32 16.16 14.36
CA LEU A 42 32.32 15.63 13.43
C LEU A 42 33.32 14.73 14.19
N LYS A 43 33.32 13.44 13.87
CA LYS A 43 34.43 12.52 14.16
C LYS A 43 35.28 12.35 12.90
N GLN A 44 36.61 12.26 13.02
CA GLN A 44 37.54 12.20 11.87
C GLN A 44 37.23 11.07 10.87
N SER A 45 36.48 10.04 11.26
CA SER A 45 36.04 8.93 10.40
C SER A 45 34.81 9.23 9.52
N ASN A 46 33.99 10.24 9.84
CA ASN A 46 32.63 10.40 9.28
C ASN A 46 32.48 11.61 8.34
N VAL A 47 33.58 12.19 7.86
CA VAL A 47 33.56 13.42 7.03
C VAL A 47 32.98 13.18 5.63
N LYS A 48 32.78 11.93 5.21
CA LYS A 48 32.43 11.57 3.83
C LYS A 48 30.98 11.10 3.60
N GLU A 49 30.11 11.18 4.60
CA GLU A 49 28.75 10.62 4.49
C GLU A 49 27.67 11.64 4.90
N GLU A 50 26.56 11.64 4.15
CA GLU A 50 25.33 12.31 4.56
C GLU A 50 24.73 11.56 5.76
N GLU A 51 24.17 12.28 6.73
CA GLU A 51 23.70 11.66 7.98
C GLU A 51 22.30 12.12 8.35
N LEU A 52 21.49 11.17 8.82
CA LEU A 52 20.17 11.40 9.39
C LEU A 52 20.17 10.85 10.82
N TYR A 53 19.83 11.71 11.79
CA TYR A 53 19.60 11.29 13.16
C TYR A 53 18.11 11.35 13.51
N GLU A 54 17.69 10.36 14.29
CA GLU A 54 16.41 10.36 15.00
C GLU A 54 16.66 10.66 16.48
N LEU A 55 16.04 11.71 16.98
CA LEU A 55 16.18 12.19 18.35
C LEU A 55 14.80 12.20 19.01
N HIS A 56 14.70 11.62 20.19
CA HIS A 56 13.50 11.71 21.01
C HIS A 56 13.67 12.87 22.01
N TYR A 57 12.71 13.79 22.03
CA TYR A 57 12.71 14.94 22.91
C TYR A 57 11.28 15.24 23.37
N ASP A 58 11.02 15.12 24.68
CA ASP A 58 9.68 15.13 25.26
C ASP A 58 8.74 14.12 24.53
N ASP A 59 7.54 14.54 24.13
CA ASP A 59 6.57 13.74 23.36
C ASP A 59 6.80 13.83 21.82
N GLN A 60 8.02 14.22 21.38
CA GLN A 60 8.35 14.47 19.98
C GLN A 60 9.51 13.59 19.49
N VAL A 61 9.40 13.18 18.23
CA VAL A 61 10.51 12.59 17.48
C VAL A 61 11.01 13.63 16.47
N ILE A 62 12.31 13.79 16.40
CA ILE A 62 12.99 14.80 15.58
C ILE A 62 13.92 14.09 14.63
N LEU A 63 13.63 14.23 13.34
CA LEU A 63 14.46 13.73 12.26
C LEU A 63 15.34 14.88 11.79
N SER A 64 16.66 14.73 11.92
CA SER A 64 17.62 15.77 11.57
C SER A 64 18.56 15.27 10.49
N TYR A 65 18.49 15.88 9.31
CA TYR A 65 19.38 15.61 8.19
C TYR A 65 20.51 16.64 8.11
N CYS A 66 21.74 16.18 7.94
CA CYS A 66 22.91 17.02 7.69
C CYS A 66 23.79 16.44 6.59
N ASP A 67 24.21 17.27 5.63
CA ASP A 67 25.23 16.91 4.65
C ASP A 67 26.63 17.24 5.18
N LYS A 68 27.25 16.28 5.86
CA LYS A 68 28.56 16.48 6.50
C LYS A 68 29.69 16.75 5.52
N THR A 69 29.54 16.37 4.25
CA THR A 69 30.57 16.61 3.22
C THR A 69 30.80 18.11 2.99
N ARG A 70 29.80 18.94 3.32
CA ARG A 70 29.80 20.38 3.13
C ARG A 70 30.19 21.17 4.36
N VAL A 71 30.27 20.53 5.54
CA VAL A 71 30.45 21.22 6.82
C VAL A 71 31.79 21.95 6.91
N ILE A 72 32.85 21.41 6.31
CA ILE A 72 34.17 22.04 6.32
C ILE A 72 34.16 23.38 5.55
N GLU A 73 33.42 23.43 4.44
CA GLU A 73 33.42 24.59 3.53
C GLU A 73 32.33 25.61 3.88
N PHE A 74 31.16 25.14 4.32
CA PHE A 74 29.96 25.97 4.49
C PHE A 74 29.42 26.00 5.92
N GLY A 75 30.03 25.27 6.85
CA GLY A 75 29.48 25.07 8.20
C GLY A 75 28.30 24.10 8.20
N TYR A 76 27.68 23.93 9.37
CA TYR A 76 26.57 23.01 9.53
C TYR A 76 25.26 23.59 8.99
N ASP A 77 24.78 23.02 7.89
CA ASP A 77 23.42 23.17 7.40
C ASP A 77 22.60 21.93 7.75
N MET A 78 21.41 22.12 8.33
CA MET A 78 20.53 21.03 8.75
C MET A 78 19.08 21.30 8.37
N LEU A 79 18.39 20.26 7.90
CA LEU A 79 16.94 20.28 7.72
C LEU A 79 16.33 19.34 8.75
N ILE A 80 15.43 19.87 9.58
CA ILE A 80 14.82 19.12 10.68
C ILE A 80 13.32 18.98 10.51
N LEU A 81 12.79 17.79 10.74
CA LEU A 81 11.36 17.50 10.79
C LEU A 81 10.98 17.08 12.21
N ILE A 82 9.91 17.67 12.73
CA ILE A 82 9.40 17.38 14.07
C ILE A 82 8.04 16.69 13.92
N ILE A 83 7.90 15.55 14.59
CA ILE A 83 6.69 14.73 14.59
C ILE A 83 6.30 14.39 16.03
N HIS A 84 5.01 14.17 16.25
CA HIS A 84 4.49 13.72 17.54
C HIS A 84 4.71 12.20 17.72
N GLU A 85 5.27 11.78 18.86
CA GLU A 85 5.72 10.39 19.11
C GLU A 85 4.56 9.38 19.18
N LYS A 86 3.38 9.79 19.66
CA LYS A 86 2.23 8.90 19.93
C LYS A 86 1.40 8.47 18.70
N GLU A 87 1.82 8.80 17.47
CA GLU A 87 1.04 8.49 16.28
C GLU A 87 1.68 7.40 15.40
N GLN A 88 0.86 6.47 14.90
CA GLN A 88 1.23 5.43 13.93
C GLN A 88 1.46 6.03 12.52
N ILE A 89 2.30 7.04 12.42
CA ILE A 89 2.67 7.63 11.13
C ILE A 89 3.64 6.68 10.42
N ASN A 90 3.52 6.58 9.09
CA ASN A 90 4.55 5.91 8.29
C ASN A 90 5.85 6.74 8.30
N LEU A 91 6.66 6.53 9.35
CA LEU A 91 7.91 7.24 9.62
C LEU A 91 8.88 7.14 8.43
N TYR A 92 8.92 5.99 7.77
CA TYR A 92 9.77 5.75 6.59
C TYR A 92 9.45 6.68 5.42
N LYS A 93 8.16 6.96 5.16
CA LYS A 93 7.75 7.92 4.12
C LYS A 93 8.24 9.32 4.45
N LEU A 94 8.04 9.76 5.70
CA LEU A 94 8.45 11.09 6.16
C LEU A 94 9.97 11.28 6.15
N ILE A 95 10.73 10.31 6.68
CA ILE A 95 12.19 10.29 6.61
C ILE A 95 12.65 10.45 5.17
N SER A 96 12.03 9.72 4.26
CA SER A 96 12.44 9.72 2.87
C SER A 96 12.10 11.03 2.15
N GLU A 97 10.94 11.63 2.40
CA GLU A 97 10.61 12.97 1.90
C GLU A 97 11.58 14.02 2.46
N LEU A 98 11.92 13.94 3.75
CA LEU A 98 12.86 14.85 4.40
C LEU A 98 14.24 14.80 3.74
N ILE A 99 14.80 13.60 3.54
CA ILE A 99 16.10 13.41 2.89
C ILE A 99 16.10 14.02 1.49
N LEU A 100 15.04 13.82 0.71
CA LEU A 100 14.98 14.40 -0.64
C LEU A 100 14.98 15.90 -0.66
N ILE A 101 14.12 16.49 0.17
CA ILE A 101 14.00 17.95 0.26
C ILE A 101 15.35 18.50 0.71
N ALA A 102 16.00 17.87 1.69
CA ALA A 102 17.31 18.30 2.17
C ALA A 102 18.40 18.19 1.10
N GLN A 103 18.55 17.04 0.44
CA GLN A 103 19.55 16.81 -0.61
C GLN A 103 19.42 17.80 -1.78
N SER A 104 18.19 18.07 -2.21
CA SER A 104 17.92 19.02 -3.31
C SER A 104 18.13 20.46 -2.85
N CYS A 105 17.63 20.81 -1.66
CA CYS A 105 17.81 22.14 -1.06
C CYS A 105 19.30 22.50 -0.91
N PHE A 106 20.12 21.58 -0.40
CA PHE A 106 21.53 21.82 -0.13
C PHE A 106 22.41 21.92 -1.37
N LYS A 107 21.94 21.45 -2.54
CA LYS A 107 22.60 21.69 -3.82
C LYS A 107 22.37 23.09 -4.38
N LEU A 108 21.39 23.83 -3.86
CA LEU A 108 21.06 25.17 -4.30
C LEU A 108 21.88 26.25 -3.57
N PRO A 109 22.10 27.42 -4.21
CA PRO A 109 22.60 28.63 -3.56
C PRO A 109 21.75 29.00 -2.33
N LYS A 110 22.35 29.62 -1.31
CA LYS A 110 21.67 29.89 -0.02
C LYS A 110 20.41 30.74 -0.21
N GLU A 111 20.42 31.70 -1.13
CA GLU A 111 19.25 32.53 -1.47
C GLU A 111 18.03 31.73 -1.98
N ASP A 112 18.23 30.62 -2.68
CA ASP A 112 17.15 29.87 -3.34
C ASP A 112 16.51 28.81 -2.43
N ARG A 113 17.19 28.45 -1.34
CA ARG A 113 16.81 27.32 -0.46
C ARG A 113 15.43 27.48 0.18
N ILE A 114 15.11 28.70 0.63
CA ILE A 114 13.84 28.98 1.30
C ILE A 114 12.67 28.85 0.31
N SER A 115 12.84 29.34 -0.92
CA SER A 115 11.83 29.18 -1.98
C SER A 115 11.60 27.70 -2.29
N TYR A 116 12.68 26.94 -2.48
CA TYR A 116 12.61 25.51 -2.74
C TYR A 116 11.89 24.73 -1.63
N ILE A 117 12.25 24.99 -0.36
CA ILE A 117 11.58 24.35 0.79
C ILE A 117 10.11 24.71 0.80
N SER A 118 9.76 25.99 0.59
CA SER A 118 8.37 26.47 0.62
C SER A 118 7.50 25.82 -0.46
N GLU A 119 8.04 25.59 -1.65
CA GLU A 119 7.34 24.92 -2.76
C GLU A 119 7.14 23.40 -2.51
N ASN A 120 8.04 22.78 -1.75
CA ASN A 120 8.05 21.33 -1.52
C ASN A 120 7.55 20.89 -0.15
N ILE A 121 7.29 21.83 0.76
CA ILE A 121 6.86 21.53 2.13
C ILE A 121 5.56 20.71 2.15
N GLY A 122 4.68 20.95 1.19
CA GLY A 122 3.42 20.22 1.04
C GLY A 122 3.60 18.70 0.96
N ARG A 123 4.79 18.18 0.63
CA ARG A 123 5.08 16.72 0.60
C ARG A 123 5.25 16.11 1.99
N LEU A 124 5.83 16.86 2.92
CA LEU A 124 6.02 16.45 4.31
C LEU A 124 4.72 16.56 5.10
N PHE A 125 3.90 17.55 4.74
CA PHE A 125 2.60 17.80 5.36
C PHE A 125 1.45 17.19 4.55
N LYS A 126 1.73 16.45 3.45
CA LYS A 126 0.71 15.73 2.68
C LYS A 126 0.17 14.64 3.60
N LYS A 127 -1.03 14.88 4.14
CA LYS A 127 -1.78 13.85 4.87
C LYS A 127 -1.79 12.61 3.97
N THR A 128 -1.36 11.46 4.49
CA THR A 128 -1.76 10.18 3.87
C THR A 128 -3.25 10.27 3.62
N THR A 129 -3.71 9.96 2.42
CA THR A 129 -5.15 9.88 2.16
C THR A 129 -5.64 8.71 3.00
N GLU A 130 -6.13 9.06 4.20
CA GLU A 130 -6.84 8.16 5.08
C GLU A 130 -8.09 7.74 4.33
N ARG A 131 -8.18 6.46 4.05
CA ARG A 131 -9.31 5.86 3.34
C ARG A 131 -9.87 4.75 4.20
N LYS A 132 -11.18 4.65 4.29
CA LYS A 132 -11.88 3.62 5.04
C LYS A 132 -12.63 2.70 4.10
N ILE A 133 -12.34 1.40 4.21
CA ILE A 133 -13.06 0.31 3.53
C ILE A 133 -13.82 -0.48 4.58
N LEU A 134 -15.12 -0.65 4.38
CA LEU A 134 -15.98 -1.46 5.23
C LEU A 134 -16.33 -2.76 4.51
N LEU A 135 -16.02 -3.90 5.12
CA LEU A 135 -16.44 -5.22 4.64
C LEU A 135 -17.74 -5.62 5.34
N LEU A 136 -18.83 -5.71 4.59
CA LEU A 136 -20.16 -6.11 5.06
C LEU A 136 -20.60 -7.44 4.45
N GLY A 137 -21.53 -8.11 5.12
CA GLY A 137 -22.10 -9.38 4.66
C GLY A 137 -22.35 -10.34 5.80
N ARG A 138 -23.11 -11.39 5.52
CA ARG A 138 -23.53 -12.40 6.51
C ARG A 138 -22.35 -13.19 7.08
N ALA A 139 -22.61 -14.00 8.11
CA ALA A 139 -21.59 -14.86 8.70
C ALA A 139 -21.13 -15.92 7.69
N GLY A 140 -19.83 -16.24 7.69
CA GLY A 140 -19.28 -17.30 6.85
C GLY A 140 -19.02 -16.95 5.38
N VAL A 141 -19.35 -15.74 4.91
CA VAL A 141 -19.17 -15.33 3.49
C VAL A 141 -17.71 -15.04 3.10
N GLY A 142 -16.75 -15.09 4.04
CA GLY A 142 -15.32 -14.95 3.75
C GLY A 142 -14.71 -13.55 3.94
N LYS A 143 -15.37 -12.64 4.67
CA LYS A 143 -14.89 -11.24 4.86
C LYS A 143 -13.49 -11.15 5.49
N THR A 144 -13.31 -11.80 6.65
CA THR A 144 -12.03 -11.85 7.34
C THR A 144 -10.96 -12.53 6.51
N THR A 145 -11.31 -13.63 5.82
CA THR A 145 -10.40 -14.35 4.91
C THR A 145 -9.90 -13.46 3.79
N LEU A 146 -10.77 -12.69 3.14
CA LEU A 146 -10.38 -11.73 2.10
C LEU A 146 -9.44 -10.65 2.66
N LYS A 147 -9.72 -10.16 3.88
CA LYS A 147 -8.84 -9.19 4.55
C LYS A 147 -7.44 -9.76 4.78
N GLU A 148 -7.33 -10.96 5.34
CA GLU A 148 -6.05 -11.62 5.64
C GLU A 148 -5.23 -11.91 4.35
N ILE A 149 -5.88 -12.33 3.26
CA ILE A 149 -5.20 -12.60 1.98
C ILE A 149 -4.68 -11.31 1.35
N ILE A 150 -5.50 -10.26 1.33
CA ILE A 150 -5.22 -9.06 0.56
C ILE A 150 -4.29 -8.11 1.30
N PHE A 151 -4.50 -7.92 2.60
CA PHE A 151 -3.79 -6.90 3.37
C PHE A 151 -2.67 -7.48 4.24
N GLU A 152 -2.77 -8.75 4.62
CA GLU A 152 -1.78 -9.42 5.49
C GLU A 152 -0.93 -10.46 4.73
N GLY A 153 -1.25 -10.74 3.46
CA GLY A 153 -0.46 -11.65 2.62
C GLY A 153 -0.53 -13.13 3.02
N HIS A 154 -1.55 -13.53 3.81
CA HIS A 154 -1.74 -14.93 4.19
C HIS A 154 -1.97 -15.84 2.97
N ASP A 155 -1.46 -17.07 3.03
CA ASP A 155 -1.67 -18.06 1.97
C ASP A 155 -3.15 -18.47 1.91
N PRO A 156 -3.86 -18.25 0.77
CA PRO A 156 -5.24 -18.70 0.60
C PRO A 156 -5.44 -20.19 0.84
N ARG A 157 -4.43 -21.04 0.56
CA ARG A 157 -4.50 -22.48 0.78
C ARG A 157 -4.48 -22.84 2.25
N ASP A 158 -3.65 -22.14 3.03
CA ASP A 158 -3.61 -22.35 4.46
C ASP A 158 -4.97 -22.00 5.07
N LEU A 159 -5.59 -20.90 4.65
CA LEU A 159 -6.92 -20.52 5.12
C LEU A 159 -8.06 -21.45 4.66
N LEU A 160 -7.85 -22.23 3.59
CA LEU A 160 -8.77 -23.31 3.19
C LEU A 160 -8.66 -24.54 4.12
N ILE A 161 -7.45 -24.82 4.63
CA ILE A 161 -7.17 -25.97 5.51
C ILE A 161 -7.43 -25.62 6.99
N ASN A 162 -7.07 -24.40 7.37
CA ASN A 162 -7.12 -23.83 8.70
C ASN A 162 -8.00 -22.57 8.71
N PRO A 163 -9.34 -22.72 8.76
CA PRO A 163 -10.25 -21.59 8.74
C PRO A 163 -10.10 -20.69 9.96
N LEU A 164 -10.26 -19.39 9.76
CA LEU A 164 -10.20 -18.39 10.82
C LEU A 164 -11.36 -18.55 11.81
N SER A 165 -11.10 -18.23 13.08
CA SER A 165 -12.14 -18.12 14.10
C SER A 165 -13.14 -17.00 13.77
N PRO A 166 -14.43 -17.13 14.15
CA PRO A 166 -15.43 -16.10 13.89
C PRO A 166 -15.07 -14.72 14.46
N THR A 167 -15.23 -13.68 13.64
CA THR A 167 -15.07 -12.28 14.06
C THR A 167 -16.21 -11.86 15.00
N ARG A 168 -15.88 -11.06 16.03
CA ARG A 168 -16.83 -10.45 16.96
C ARG A 168 -16.80 -8.93 16.78
N GLY A 169 -17.97 -8.29 16.77
CA GLY A 169 -18.09 -6.85 16.58
C GLY A 169 -17.56 -6.37 15.23
N ILE A 170 -17.21 -5.08 15.14
CA ILE A 170 -16.49 -4.49 14.02
C ILE A 170 -15.02 -4.35 14.42
N LYS A 171 -14.11 -5.01 13.71
CA LYS A 171 -12.67 -4.94 13.97
C LYS A 171 -11.99 -3.99 13.00
N PRO A 172 -11.49 -2.82 13.45
CA PRO A 172 -10.66 -1.96 12.61
C PRO A 172 -9.24 -2.53 12.49
N SER A 173 -8.65 -2.41 11.31
CA SER A 173 -7.24 -2.67 11.04
C SER A 173 -6.70 -1.57 10.14
N VAL A 174 -5.47 -1.10 10.37
CA VAL A 174 -4.87 -0.01 9.59
C VAL A 174 -3.70 -0.55 8.79
N TYR A 175 -3.71 -0.32 7.49
CA TYR A 175 -2.69 -0.79 6.56
C TYR A 175 -2.06 0.36 5.80
N SER A 176 -0.74 0.31 5.62
CA SER A 176 -0.04 1.20 4.69
C SER A 176 0.01 0.56 3.30
N TRP A 177 -0.70 1.13 2.34
CA TRP A 177 -0.74 0.66 0.96
C TRP A 177 -0.20 1.74 0.02
N LEU A 178 1.08 1.65 -0.34
CA LEU A 178 1.80 2.71 -1.07
C LEU A 178 1.69 4.07 -0.34
N ASP A 179 0.95 5.01 -0.92
CA ASP A 179 0.69 6.36 -0.40
C ASP A 179 -0.55 6.44 0.51
N LEU A 180 -1.36 5.39 0.59
CA LEU A 180 -2.62 5.33 1.33
C LEU A 180 -2.42 4.82 2.77
N SER A 181 -3.18 5.41 3.70
CA SER A 181 -3.48 4.80 5.00
C SER A 181 -4.89 4.23 4.94
N LEU A 182 -5.00 2.90 4.88
CA LEU A 182 -6.28 2.20 4.70
C LEU A 182 -6.78 1.63 6.02
N GLY A 183 -7.86 2.20 6.53
CA GLY A 183 -8.66 1.60 7.59
C GLY A 183 -9.60 0.55 7.01
N VAL A 184 -9.35 -0.73 7.26
CA VAL A 184 -10.23 -1.83 6.86
C VAL A 184 -11.05 -2.27 8.07
N PHE A 185 -12.36 -2.16 7.96
CA PHE A 185 -13.31 -2.50 9.01
C PHE A 185 -13.98 -3.82 8.64
N ASP A 186 -13.59 -4.90 9.34
CA ASP A 186 -14.19 -6.22 9.18
C ASP A 186 -15.36 -6.38 10.16
N SER A 187 -16.58 -6.46 9.62
CA SER A 187 -17.78 -6.66 10.43
C SER A 187 -18.01 -8.14 10.75
N SER A 188 -18.40 -8.44 11.97
CA SER A 188 -19.00 -9.74 12.28
C SER A 188 -20.28 -9.91 11.47
N GLY A 189 -20.47 -11.09 10.89
CA GLY A 189 -21.70 -11.39 10.14
C GLY A 189 -22.96 -11.48 11.00
N GLN A 190 -22.82 -11.57 12.33
CA GLN A 190 -23.93 -11.51 13.28
C GLN A 190 -24.38 -10.06 13.54
N GLU A 191 -23.50 -9.09 13.29
CA GLU A 191 -23.76 -7.67 13.51
C GLU A 191 -24.45 -7.01 12.30
N LEU A 192 -24.60 -7.70 11.16
CA LEU A 192 -25.20 -7.11 9.96
C LEU A 192 -26.59 -6.53 10.25
N ASN A 193 -27.44 -7.28 10.96
CA ASN A 193 -28.77 -6.78 11.34
C ASN A 193 -28.70 -5.55 12.25
N GLY A 194 -27.74 -5.51 13.18
CA GLY A 194 -27.51 -4.34 14.04
C GLY A 194 -27.02 -3.14 13.23
N ILE A 195 -26.07 -3.35 12.33
CA ILE A 195 -25.52 -2.31 11.43
C ILE A 195 -26.62 -1.70 10.55
N LEU A 196 -27.61 -2.50 10.10
CA LEU A 196 -28.69 -2.03 9.24
C LEU A 196 -29.85 -1.37 9.99
N ASN A 197 -30.13 -1.79 11.24
CA ASN A 197 -31.34 -1.37 11.96
C ASN A 197 -31.08 -0.49 13.18
N ASP A 198 -29.86 -0.50 13.76
CA ASP A 198 -29.50 0.31 14.91
C ASP A 198 -28.70 1.55 14.49
N ASN A 199 -29.26 2.74 14.75
CA ASN A 199 -28.68 4.03 14.36
C ASN A 199 -27.25 4.24 14.89
N ARG A 200 -26.94 3.75 16.09
CA ARG A 200 -25.62 3.93 16.70
C ARG A 200 -24.58 3.07 16.00
N THR A 201 -24.89 1.80 15.78
CA THR A 201 -24.02 0.85 15.09
C THR A 201 -23.83 1.24 13.63
N GLN A 202 -24.91 1.69 12.98
CA GLN A 202 -24.88 2.26 11.64
C GLN A 202 -23.91 3.45 11.55
N PHE A 203 -24.00 4.41 12.48
CA PHE A 203 -23.10 5.57 12.48
C PHE A 203 -21.62 5.13 12.57
N ILE A 204 -21.29 4.24 13.52
CA ILE A 204 -19.92 3.71 13.69
C ILE A 204 -19.42 3.01 12.42
N ALA A 205 -20.28 2.21 11.78
CA ALA A 205 -19.91 1.46 10.59
C ALA A 205 -19.73 2.36 9.36
N PHE A 206 -20.68 3.27 9.09
CA PHE A 206 -20.75 4.00 7.83
C PHE A 206 -20.03 5.36 7.83
N GLU A 207 -19.86 6.01 8.98
CA GLU A 207 -19.22 7.33 9.04
C GLU A 207 -17.78 7.29 8.47
N ASN A 208 -17.45 8.27 7.62
CA ASN A 208 -16.17 8.41 6.93
C ASN A 208 -15.75 7.19 6.09
N THR A 209 -16.69 6.32 5.71
CA THR A 209 -16.41 5.17 4.84
C THR A 209 -16.35 5.59 3.37
N ASP A 210 -15.21 5.39 2.70
CA ASP A 210 -15.07 5.66 1.27
C ASP A 210 -15.68 4.55 0.41
N VAL A 211 -15.50 3.28 0.83
CA VAL A 211 -16.00 2.11 0.11
C VAL A 211 -16.65 1.11 1.04
N ILE A 212 -17.84 0.64 0.66
CA ILE A 212 -18.48 -0.53 1.22
C ILE A 212 -18.35 -1.66 0.22
N ILE A 213 -17.72 -2.75 0.64
CA ILE A 213 -17.71 -4.02 -0.09
C ILE A 213 -18.70 -4.94 0.61
N TYR A 214 -19.87 -5.11 -0.01
CA TYR A 214 -20.87 -6.05 0.47
C TYR A 214 -20.63 -7.42 -0.17
N ILE A 215 -20.35 -8.41 0.67
CA ILE A 215 -19.90 -9.74 0.29
C ILE A 215 -21.01 -10.74 0.62
N PHE A 216 -21.35 -11.56 -0.37
CA PHE A 216 -22.28 -12.67 -0.23
C PHE A 216 -21.80 -13.85 -1.07
N ASP A 217 -22.20 -15.07 -0.74
CA ASP A 217 -21.81 -16.25 -1.51
C ASP A 217 -22.98 -16.81 -2.34
N PHE A 218 -22.63 -17.64 -3.32
CA PHE A 218 -23.59 -18.24 -4.24
C PHE A 218 -24.62 -19.14 -3.54
N MET A 219 -24.20 -19.86 -2.49
CA MET A 219 -25.10 -20.75 -1.74
C MET A 219 -26.18 -19.96 -0.97
N ILE A 220 -25.83 -18.80 -0.41
CA ILE A 220 -26.81 -17.91 0.20
C ILE A 220 -27.66 -17.24 -0.88
N TRP A 221 -27.07 -16.82 -2.01
CA TRP A 221 -27.85 -16.22 -3.09
C TRP A 221 -28.97 -17.15 -3.60
N THR A 222 -28.62 -18.40 -3.92
CA THR A 222 -29.58 -19.38 -4.45
C THR A 222 -30.74 -19.68 -3.51
N SER A 223 -30.51 -19.61 -2.20
CA SER A 223 -31.53 -19.88 -1.17
C SER A 223 -32.26 -18.63 -0.67
N LYS A 224 -31.62 -17.46 -0.71
CA LYS A 224 -32.07 -16.24 -0.01
C LYS A 224 -31.84 -14.95 -0.82
N SER A 225 -31.90 -15.01 -2.15
CA SER A 225 -31.68 -13.85 -3.04
C SER A 225 -32.54 -12.64 -2.68
N LYS A 226 -33.81 -12.84 -2.32
CA LYS A 226 -34.72 -11.76 -1.90
C LYS A 226 -34.21 -11.02 -0.66
N GLU A 227 -33.69 -11.73 0.32
CA GLU A 227 -33.13 -11.12 1.53
C GLU A 227 -31.85 -10.34 1.19
N ILE A 228 -30.99 -10.86 0.32
CA ILE A 228 -29.79 -10.15 -0.13
C ILE A 228 -30.15 -8.87 -0.89
N VAL A 229 -31.14 -8.93 -1.79
CA VAL A 229 -31.63 -7.74 -2.51
C VAL A 229 -32.17 -6.69 -1.53
N SER A 230 -32.88 -7.12 -0.47
CA SER A 230 -33.31 -6.21 0.61
C SER A 230 -32.12 -5.59 1.33
N GLU A 231 -31.14 -6.40 1.73
CA GLU A 231 -29.94 -5.90 2.42
C GLU A 231 -29.14 -4.91 1.56
N ILE A 232 -29.01 -5.15 0.25
CA ILE A 232 -28.38 -4.21 -0.68
C ILE A 232 -29.16 -2.88 -0.71
N GLN A 233 -30.48 -2.95 -0.82
CA GLN A 233 -31.34 -1.76 -0.81
C GLN A 233 -31.23 -0.99 0.51
N ASP A 234 -31.26 -1.68 1.65
CA ASP A 234 -31.13 -1.07 2.98
C ASP A 234 -29.80 -0.32 3.11
N ILE A 235 -28.69 -0.90 2.65
CA ILE A 235 -27.37 -0.24 2.64
C ILE A 235 -27.40 1.02 1.76
N LEU A 236 -27.99 0.96 0.57
CA LEU A 236 -28.10 2.11 -0.32
C LEU A 236 -28.95 3.23 0.28
N ASP A 237 -30.06 2.87 0.93
CA ASP A 237 -30.93 3.84 1.60
C ASP A 237 -30.24 4.49 2.78
N ILE A 238 -29.45 3.74 3.55
CA ILE A 238 -28.59 4.29 4.61
C ILE A 238 -27.62 5.34 4.05
N ILE A 239 -26.89 5.00 2.98
CA ILE A 239 -25.93 5.92 2.33
C ILE A 239 -26.66 7.19 1.88
N ARG A 240 -27.82 7.04 1.25
CA ARG A 240 -28.61 8.15 0.72
C ARG A 240 -29.22 9.04 1.81
N ILE A 241 -29.87 8.46 2.81
CA ILE A 241 -30.56 9.19 3.89
C ILE A 241 -29.56 10.00 4.72
N ARG A 242 -28.36 9.44 4.94
CA ARG A 242 -27.29 10.09 5.70
C ARG A 242 -26.37 10.97 4.85
N SER A 243 -26.58 11.01 3.54
CA SER A 243 -25.75 11.75 2.57
C SER A 243 -24.26 11.40 2.66
N TYR A 244 -23.92 10.13 2.85
CA TYR A 244 -22.53 9.69 2.87
C TYR A 244 -21.94 9.69 1.44
N ASP A 245 -20.74 10.22 1.28
CA ASP A 245 -19.96 10.13 0.03
C ASP A 245 -19.23 8.77 -0.05
N THR A 246 -20.02 7.71 -0.13
CA THR A 246 -19.55 6.31 -0.07
C THR A 246 -19.89 5.57 -1.35
N LYS A 247 -18.91 4.84 -1.90
CA LYS A 247 -19.14 3.92 -3.02
C LYS A 247 -19.52 2.54 -2.49
N MET A 248 -20.55 1.94 -3.06
CA MET A 248 -20.93 0.55 -2.78
C MET A 248 -20.49 -0.38 -3.91
N ILE A 249 -19.91 -1.52 -3.55
CA ILE A 249 -19.42 -2.54 -4.46
C ILE A 249 -19.87 -3.91 -3.96
N LEU A 250 -20.23 -4.79 -4.89
CA LEU A 250 -20.75 -6.12 -4.60
C LEU A 250 -19.71 -7.19 -4.90
N PHE A 251 -19.49 -8.12 -3.98
CA PHE A 251 -18.67 -9.32 -4.19
C PHE A 251 -19.57 -10.55 -4.09
N LEU A 252 -19.79 -11.23 -5.21
CA LEU A 252 -20.27 -12.61 -5.19
C LEU A 252 -19.06 -13.52 -4.97
N HIS A 253 -18.92 -13.99 -3.74
CA HIS A 253 -17.81 -14.81 -3.30
C HIS A 253 -18.11 -16.31 -3.41
N LYS A 254 -17.06 -17.12 -3.30
CA LYS A 254 -17.09 -18.59 -3.39
C LYS A 254 -17.70 -19.13 -4.68
N ILE A 255 -17.42 -18.48 -5.82
CA ILE A 255 -17.91 -18.94 -7.13
C ILE A 255 -17.37 -20.31 -7.56
N ASP A 256 -16.35 -20.81 -6.87
CA ASP A 256 -15.85 -22.18 -6.99
C ASP A 256 -16.93 -23.22 -6.66
N GLN A 257 -17.89 -22.88 -5.78
CA GLN A 257 -18.98 -23.76 -5.38
C GLN A 257 -20.06 -23.92 -6.46
N ILE A 258 -20.03 -23.08 -7.50
CA ILE A 258 -20.93 -23.20 -8.65
C ILE A 258 -20.48 -24.37 -9.52
N ASN A 259 -21.43 -25.18 -9.98
CA ASN A 259 -21.15 -26.30 -10.86
C ASN A 259 -20.40 -25.81 -12.13
N PRO A 260 -19.20 -26.36 -12.45
CA PRO A 260 -18.41 -25.93 -13.61
C PRO A 260 -19.19 -25.91 -14.93
N SER A 261 -20.12 -26.85 -15.14
CA SER A 261 -20.91 -26.94 -16.36
C SER A 261 -21.91 -25.80 -16.54
N ASN A 262 -22.38 -25.20 -15.43
CA ASN A 262 -23.42 -24.16 -15.45
C ASN A 262 -22.89 -22.80 -15.03
N ARG A 263 -21.65 -22.72 -14.55
CA ARG A 263 -21.09 -21.54 -13.88
C ARG A 263 -21.24 -20.25 -14.68
N GLU A 264 -20.97 -20.28 -15.97
CA GLU A 264 -21.08 -19.09 -16.82
C GLU A 264 -22.53 -18.61 -16.92
N SER A 265 -23.49 -19.54 -17.12
CA SER A 265 -24.92 -19.21 -17.16
C SER A 265 -25.39 -18.66 -15.82
N ASP A 266 -25.10 -19.36 -14.72
CA ASP A 266 -25.54 -18.97 -13.37
C ASP A 266 -24.99 -17.60 -12.97
N ILE A 267 -23.72 -17.31 -13.29
CA ILE A 267 -23.09 -16.01 -13.07
C ILE A 267 -23.77 -14.92 -13.90
N ASN A 268 -24.05 -15.18 -15.17
CA ASN A 268 -24.68 -14.20 -16.06
C ASN A 268 -26.12 -13.90 -15.64
N ASP A 269 -26.90 -14.91 -15.27
CA ASP A 269 -28.27 -14.74 -14.81
C ASP A 269 -28.33 -13.91 -13.52
N LEU A 270 -27.46 -14.23 -12.56
CA LEU A 270 -27.33 -13.46 -11.32
C LEU A 270 -26.89 -12.02 -11.59
N LYS A 271 -25.88 -11.84 -12.45
CA LYS A 271 -25.40 -10.51 -12.83
C LYS A 271 -26.52 -9.67 -13.42
N ASN A 272 -27.28 -10.23 -14.35
CA ASN A 272 -28.42 -9.57 -14.98
C ASN A 272 -29.50 -9.22 -13.95
N GLU A 273 -29.81 -10.13 -13.02
CA GLU A 273 -30.78 -9.87 -11.97
C GLU A 273 -30.36 -8.68 -11.09
N ILE A 274 -29.12 -8.67 -10.60
CA ILE A 274 -28.61 -7.58 -9.77
C ILE A 274 -28.54 -6.28 -10.57
N GLN A 275 -28.01 -6.30 -11.80
CA GLN A 275 -27.88 -5.11 -12.64
C GLN A 275 -29.23 -4.50 -13.06
N SER A 276 -30.27 -5.32 -13.17
CA SER A 276 -31.63 -4.84 -13.45
C SER A 276 -32.24 -4.02 -12.30
N LYS A 277 -31.77 -4.26 -11.06
CA LYS A 277 -32.25 -3.61 -9.84
C LYS A 277 -31.31 -2.50 -9.35
N PHE A 278 -30.01 -2.72 -9.51
CA PHE A 278 -28.96 -1.88 -8.95
C PHE A 278 -27.88 -1.61 -9.99
N SER A 279 -27.58 -0.33 -10.23
CA SER A 279 -26.45 0.08 -11.06
C SER A 279 -25.13 0.06 -10.28
N LEU A 280 -24.77 -1.11 -9.72
CA LEU A 280 -23.58 -1.30 -8.89
C LEU A 280 -22.51 -2.18 -9.56
N PRO A 281 -21.21 -1.90 -9.35
CA PRO A 281 -20.14 -2.82 -9.73
C PRO A 281 -20.26 -4.13 -8.97
N ILE A 282 -20.13 -5.25 -9.68
CA ILE A 282 -20.14 -6.60 -9.10
C ILE A 282 -18.92 -7.40 -9.54
N TYR A 283 -18.24 -8.02 -8.58
CA TYR A 283 -17.08 -8.87 -8.79
C TYR A 283 -17.39 -10.31 -8.36
N PHE A 284 -16.96 -11.25 -9.20
CA PHE A 284 -17.09 -12.69 -8.98
C PHE A 284 -15.77 -13.21 -8.46
N THR A 285 -15.75 -13.70 -7.23
CA THR A 285 -14.51 -13.95 -6.50
C THR A 285 -14.47 -15.29 -5.79
N SER A 286 -13.29 -15.86 -5.61
CA SER A 286 -13.06 -17.02 -4.75
C SER A 286 -11.59 -17.15 -4.37
N ILE A 287 -11.33 -17.64 -3.15
CA ILE A 287 -9.99 -17.92 -2.65
C ILE A 287 -9.39 -19.21 -3.24
N TYR A 288 -10.20 -20.02 -3.94
CA TYR A 288 -9.70 -21.20 -4.62
C TYR A 288 -8.68 -20.82 -5.70
N PRO A 289 -7.69 -21.68 -5.95
CA PRO A 289 -6.63 -21.40 -6.90
C PRO A 289 -7.17 -20.82 -8.22
N ASP A 290 -8.12 -21.48 -8.86
CA ASP A 290 -8.58 -21.09 -10.21
C ASP A 290 -9.17 -19.67 -10.29
N PHE A 291 -9.51 -19.06 -9.15
CA PHE A 291 -10.19 -17.78 -9.08
C PHE A 291 -9.47 -16.73 -8.21
N ILE A 292 -8.40 -17.04 -7.48
CA ILE A 292 -7.75 -16.09 -6.55
C ILE A 292 -7.36 -14.76 -7.21
N TYR A 293 -6.96 -14.81 -8.49
CA TYR A 293 -6.60 -13.63 -9.29
C TYR A 293 -7.75 -12.62 -9.42
N SER A 294 -9.00 -13.10 -9.43
CA SER A 294 -10.19 -12.24 -9.47
C SER A 294 -10.30 -11.35 -8.23
N ILE A 295 -9.90 -11.84 -7.05
CA ILE A 295 -9.89 -11.05 -5.81
C ILE A 295 -8.84 -9.96 -5.90
N TYR A 296 -7.61 -10.32 -6.28
CA TYR A 296 -6.53 -9.33 -6.42
C TYR A 296 -6.88 -8.27 -7.46
N ASN A 297 -7.49 -8.64 -8.60
CA ASN A 297 -7.99 -7.67 -9.58
C ASN A 297 -9.05 -6.73 -9.00
N ALA A 298 -10.06 -7.30 -8.33
CA ALA A 298 -11.15 -6.51 -7.79
C ALA A 298 -10.64 -5.48 -6.77
N PHE A 299 -9.84 -5.93 -5.79
CA PHE A 299 -9.20 -5.02 -4.84
C PHE A 299 -8.21 -4.07 -5.52
N TYR A 300 -7.52 -4.53 -6.56
CA TYR A 300 -6.65 -3.67 -7.34
C TYR A 300 -7.41 -2.47 -7.92
N GLU A 301 -8.53 -2.74 -8.61
CA GLU A 301 -9.40 -1.73 -9.21
C GLU A 301 -9.97 -0.78 -8.16
N ILE A 302 -10.48 -1.32 -7.04
CA ILE A 302 -11.01 -0.53 -5.92
C ILE A 302 -9.96 0.46 -5.41
N LEU A 303 -8.77 -0.05 -5.09
CA LEU A 303 -7.70 0.76 -4.50
C LEU A 303 -7.04 1.71 -5.51
N SER A 304 -7.09 1.40 -6.82
CA SER A 304 -6.59 2.29 -7.87
C SER A 304 -7.37 3.60 -7.95
N SER A 305 -8.63 3.61 -7.50
CA SER A 305 -9.42 4.84 -7.41
C SER A 305 -8.96 5.79 -6.30
N PHE A 306 -8.09 5.35 -5.39
CA PHE A 306 -7.63 6.14 -4.24
C PHE A 306 -6.19 6.63 -4.34
N SER A 307 -5.35 6.01 -5.18
CA SER A 307 -3.91 6.22 -5.23
C SER A 307 -3.43 6.58 -6.63
N GLU A 308 -2.92 7.81 -6.79
CA GLU A 308 -2.31 8.26 -8.03
C GLU A 308 -0.97 7.55 -8.29
N GLU A 309 -0.19 7.32 -7.23
CA GLU A 309 1.08 6.62 -7.25
C GLU A 309 0.90 5.19 -7.80
N LYS A 310 -0.16 4.50 -7.37
CA LYS A 310 -0.51 3.16 -7.88
C LYS A 310 -0.82 3.16 -9.36
N LEU A 311 -1.59 4.14 -9.85
CA LEU A 311 -1.91 4.27 -11.27
C LEU A 311 -0.64 4.47 -12.11
N LYS A 312 0.27 5.35 -11.67
CA LYS A 312 1.54 5.61 -12.36
C LYS A 312 2.43 4.38 -12.40
N LEU A 313 2.62 3.69 -11.26
CA LEU A 313 3.41 2.46 -11.19
C LEU A 313 2.81 1.34 -12.04
N LYS A 314 1.48 1.23 -12.09
CA LYS A 314 0.81 0.26 -12.96
C LYS A 314 1.04 0.57 -14.44
N ASN A 315 0.91 1.83 -14.85
CA ASN A 315 1.16 2.24 -16.22
C ASN A 315 2.59 1.92 -16.67
N ILE A 316 3.57 2.10 -15.78
CA ILE A 316 4.96 1.69 -16.04
C ILE A 316 5.02 0.18 -16.30
N LEU A 317 4.40 -0.63 -15.43
CA LEU A 317 4.41 -2.07 -15.56
C LEU A 317 3.69 -2.55 -16.84
N ASP A 318 2.50 -2.00 -17.12
CA ASP A 318 1.70 -2.30 -18.31
C ASP A 318 2.45 -1.96 -19.59
N ASN A 319 3.09 -0.78 -19.66
CA ASN A 319 3.86 -0.36 -20.84
C ASN A 319 5.05 -1.29 -21.10
N LEU A 320 5.71 -1.75 -20.04
CA LEU A 320 6.88 -2.63 -20.16
C LEU A 320 6.53 -4.04 -20.60
N ILE A 321 5.35 -4.55 -20.21
CA ILE A 321 4.93 -5.89 -20.62
C ILE A 321 4.10 -5.91 -21.92
N LYS A 322 3.68 -4.75 -22.43
CA LYS A 322 2.76 -4.64 -23.59
C LYS A 322 3.23 -5.38 -24.84
N GLU A 323 4.53 -5.45 -25.07
CA GLU A 323 5.13 -6.10 -26.24
C GLU A 323 5.29 -7.62 -26.07
N TYR A 324 4.98 -8.15 -24.89
CA TYR A 324 5.17 -9.55 -24.54
C TYR A 324 3.83 -10.29 -24.45
N SER A 325 3.83 -11.51 -24.97
CA SER A 325 2.74 -12.47 -24.84
C SER A 325 3.01 -13.41 -23.68
N LYS A 326 1.94 -13.98 -23.10
CA LYS A 326 2.00 -14.94 -21.99
C LYS A 326 2.97 -14.53 -20.88
N ILE A 327 2.78 -13.30 -20.37
CA ILE A 327 3.55 -12.77 -19.26
C ILE A 327 2.64 -12.18 -18.18
N MET A 328 3.06 -12.32 -16.93
CA MET A 328 2.49 -11.65 -15.77
C MET A 328 3.60 -11.01 -14.96
N CYS A 329 3.40 -9.79 -14.50
CA CYS A 329 4.28 -9.13 -13.55
C CYS A 329 3.48 -8.57 -12.38
N PHE A 330 4.05 -8.61 -11.19
CA PHE A 330 3.46 -7.94 -10.04
C PHE A 330 4.50 -7.47 -9.03
N ILE A 331 4.09 -6.54 -8.18
CA ILE A 331 4.90 -5.93 -7.14
C ILE A 331 4.28 -6.26 -5.80
N THR A 332 5.12 -6.64 -4.84
CA THR A 332 4.73 -6.97 -3.46
C THR A 332 5.19 -5.92 -2.47
N ASN A 333 4.48 -5.81 -1.35
CA ASN A 333 4.91 -5.02 -0.19
C ASN A 333 5.77 -5.82 0.79
N GLN A 334 6.16 -5.23 1.92
CA GLN A 334 6.96 -5.92 2.93
C GLN A 334 6.24 -7.12 3.56
N ASN A 335 4.91 -7.07 3.65
CA ASN A 335 4.05 -8.18 4.10
C ASN A 335 3.79 -9.22 2.99
N ASN A 336 4.54 -9.17 1.88
CA ASN A 336 4.38 -10.03 0.70
C ASN A 336 3.01 -9.92 -0.01
N SER A 337 2.17 -8.95 0.34
CA SER A 337 0.89 -8.69 -0.32
C SER A 337 1.11 -8.07 -1.70
N ILE A 338 0.34 -8.51 -2.70
CA ILE A 338 0.40 -7.94 -4.05
C ILE A 338 -0.24 -6.55 -4.06
N ILE A 339 0.55 -5.54 -4.36
CA ILE A 339 0.12 -4.14 -4.40
C ILE A 339 -0.14 -3.62 -5.82
N ILE A 340 0.53 -4.19 -6.82
CA ILE A 340 0.40 -3.82 -8.25
C ILE A 340 0.54 -5.08 -9.10
N GLN A 341 -0.29 -5.20 -10.13
CA GLN A 341 -0.21 -6.31 -11.08
C GLN A 341 -0.49 -5.87 -12.52
N SER A 342 0.10 -6.61 -13.44
CA SER A 342 -0.02 -6.44 -14.88
C SER A 342 0.11 -7.80 -15.57
N MET A 343 -0.68 -8.04 -16.61
CA MET A 343 -0.74 -9.33 -17.27
C MET A 343 -1.12 -9.17 -18.74
N SER A 344 -0.51 -9.97 -19.62
CA SER A 344 -0.93 -10.07 -21.02
C SER A 344 -2.27 -10.81 -21.11
N LYS A 345 -3.10 -10.48 -22.10
CA LYS A 345 -4.46 -11.04 -22.23
C LYS A 345 -4.48 -12.57 -22.42
N ASP A 346 -3.40 -13.12 -22.94
CA ASP A 346 -3.22 -14.52 -23.30
C ASP A 346 -2.45 -15.33 -22.24
N PHE A 347 -2.11 -14.73 -21.10
CA PHE A 347 -1.49 -15.44 -19.99
C PHE A 347 -2.46 -16.45 -19.37
N ASN A 348 -1.96 -17.65 -19.13
CA ASN A 348 -2.72 -18.71 -18.50
C ASN A 348 -2.85 -18.45 -16.98
N THR A 349 -4.03 -17.98 -16.57
CA THR A 349 -4.32 -17.64 -15.18
C THR A 349 -4.21 -18.81 -14.20
N PHE A 350 -4.31 -20.07 -14.66
CA PHE A 350 -4.10 -21.25 -13.80
C PHE A 350 -2.67 -21.31 -13.23
N LEU A 351 -1.70 -20.71 -13.94
CA LEU A 351 -0.29 -20.69 -13.57
C LEU A 351 0.03 -19.64 -12.50
N ILE A 352 -0.86 -18.66 -12.29
CA ILE A 352 -0.77 -17.63 -11.24
C ILE A 352 -0.71 -18.32 -9.86
N ASN A 353 -1.42 -19.43 -9.70
CA ASN A 353 -1.49 -20.18 -8.44
C ASN A 353 -0.19 -20.90 -8.09
N HIS A 354 0.50 -21.39 -9.11
CA HIS A 354 1.80 -22.04 -8.92
C HIS A 354 2.84 -20.99 -8.54
N SER A 355 2.74 -19.79 -9.11
CA SER A 355 3.62 -18.67 -8.79
C SER A 355 3.37 -18.13 -7.37
N HIS A 356 2.12 -17.94 -6.93
CA HIS A 356 1.84 -17.55 -5.53
C HIS A 356 2.41 -18.54 -4.51
N LYS A 357 2.23 -19.86 -4.74
CA LYS A 357 2.80 -20.91 -3.89
C LYS A 357 4.32 -20.81 -3.84
N LEU A 358 4.95 -20.73 -5.01
CA LEU A 358 6.41 -20.63 -5.11
C LEU A 358 6.89 -19.38 -4.37
N ILE A 359 6.28 -18.22 -4.59
CA ILE A 359 6.71 -16.95 -3.98
C ILE A 359 6.56 -16.96 -2.47
N ALA A 360 5.46 -17.50 -1.93
CA ALA A 360 5.30 -17.65 -0.47
C ALA A 360 6.38 -18.59 0.11
N GLN A 361 6.59 -19.76 -0.50
CA GLN A 361 7.62 -20.72 -0.08
C GLN A 361 9.04 -20.16 -0.17
N LEU A 362 9.30 -19.32 -1.17
CA LEU A 362 10.60 -18.68 -1.38
C LEU A 362 10.82 -17.55 -0.40
N ASN A 363 9.82 -16.70 -0.14
CA ASN A 363 9.93 -15.66 0.88
C ASN A 363 10.27 -16.27 2.24
N GLN A 364 9.59 -17.37 2.63
CA GLN A 364 9.89 -18.11 3.85
C GLN A 364 11.33 -18.64 3.86
N SER A 365 11.74 -19.31 2.78
CA SER A 365 13.10 -19.86 2.66
C SER A 365 14.19 -18.79 2.66
N PHE A 366 13.88 -17.59 2.15
CA PHE A 366 14.80 -16.44 2.13
C PHE A 366 14.94 -15.78 3.49
N GLU A 367 13.83 -15.64 4.22
CA GLU A 367 13.83 -15.12 5.60
C GLU A 367 14.66 -16.03 6.51
N ASP A 368 14.67 -17.33 6.24
CA ASP A 368 15.52 -18.32 6.96
C ASP A 368 17.01 -18.28 6.52
N MET A 369 17.33 -17.73 5.34
CA MET A 369 18.70 -17.66 4.76
C MET A 369 19.42 -16.33 5.06
N ALA A 370 19.00 -15.59 6.09
CA ALA A 370 19.26 -14.18 6.39
C ALA A 370 20.72 -13.66 6.39
N GLU A 371 21.74 -14.49 6.16
CA GLU A 371 23.14 -14.07 6.12
C GLU A 371 23.60 -13.56 4.73
N SER A 372 22.80 -13.70 3.66
CA SER A 372 23.20 -13.24 2.31
C SER A 372 22.15 -12.35 1.62
N LYS A 373 22.59 -11.20 1.06
CA LYS A 373 21.74 -10.30 0.26
C LYS A 373 21.46 -10.90 -1.11
N ILE A 374 20.35 -11.64 -1.23
CA ILE A 374 19.93 -12.17 -2.53
C ILE A 374 19.22 -11.08 -3.34
N GLU A 375 19.81 -10.70 -4.48
CA GLU A 375 19.28 -9.63 -5.34
C GLU A 375 18.18 -10.11 -6.30
N HIS A 376 18.26 -11.34 -6.77
CA HIS A 376 17.28 -11.95 -7.66
C HIS A 376 17.28 -13.47 -7.56
N LEU A 377 16.15 -14.07 -7.92
CA LEU A 377 15.90 -15.50 -7.91
C LEU A 377 15.26 -15.94 -9.23
N ASN A 378 15.74 -17.06 -9.77
CA ASN A 378 15.20 -17.64 -10.99
C ASN A 378 14.68 -19.05 -10.72
N ILE A 379 13.48 -19.33 -11.19
CA ILE A 379 12.85 -20.65 -11.08
C ILE A 379 12.32 -21.04 -12.45
N SER A 380 12.69 -22.23 -12.88
CA SER A 380 12.09 -22.89 -14.04
C SER A 380 11.28 -24.08 -13.52
N SER A 381 9.97 -24.04 -13.72
CA SER A 381 9.06 -25.13 -13.34
C SER A 381 9.10 -26.24 -14.40
N SER A 382 8.76 -27.47 -14.01
CA SER A 382 8.58 -28.61 -14.93
C SER A 382 7.56 -28.33 -16.04
N ASN A 383 6.67 -27.37 -15.83
CA ASN A 383 5.63 -27.00 -16.78
C ASN A 383 6.09 -25.92 -17.79
N GLY A 384 7.38 -25.57 -17.83
CA GLY A 384 7.93 -24.57 -18.74
C GLY A 384 7.75 -23.11 -18.31
N LEU A 385 7.21 -22.88 -17.12
CA LEU A 385 7.13 -21.54 -16.51
C LEU A 385 8.50 -21.07 -16.05
N ASN A 386 8.88 -19.88 -16.48
CA ASN A 386 10.02 -19.16 -15.92
C ASN A 386 9.51 -18.06 -14.99
N ILE A 387 10.05 -18.02 -13.78
CA ILE A 387 9.75 -17.02 -12.76
C ILE A 387 11.05 -16.35 -12.38
N VAL A 388 11.03 -15.02 -12.40
CA VAL A 388 12.12 -14.17 -11.94
C VAL A 388 11.57 -13.27 -10.85
N MET A 389 12.15 -13.37 -9.66
CA MET A 389 11.86 -12.48 -8.55
C MET A 389 13.08 -11.58 -8.34
N ILE A 390 12.85 -10.28 -8.31
CA ILE A 390 13.88 -9.26 -8.16
C ILE A 390 13.58 -8.44 -6.92
N ASN A 391 14.57 -8.38 -6.04
CA ASN A 391 14.48 -7.52 -4.88
C ASN A 391 14.58 -6.05 -5.33
N LEU A 392 13.55 -5.27 -5.01
CA LEU A 392 13.53 -3.84 -5.24
C LEU A 392 14.09 -3.08 -4.03
N THR A 393 13.85 -3.58 -2.81
CA THR A 393 14.26 -2.96 -1.53
C THR A 393 14.07 -1.45 -1.50
N VAL A 394 12.85 -0.98 -1.80
CA VAL A 394 12.48 0.44 -1.67
C VAL A 394 11.60 0.60 -0.44
N SER A 395 12.24 0.55 0.73
CA SER A 395 11.58 0.62 2.05
C SER A 395 10.62 1.81 2.17
N ARG A 396 10.99 2.96 1.59
CA ARG A 396 10.18 4.20 1.50
C ARG A 396 8.72 4.00 1.07
N PHE A 397 8.48 3.13 0.09
CA PHE A 397 7.16 2.94 -0.51
C PHE A 397 6.47 1.66 -0.04
N ASN A 398 7.03 0.99 0.98
CA ASN A 398 6.62 -0.35 1.39
C ASN A 398 6.62 -1.32 0.19
N ILE A 399 7.63 -1.24 -0.70
CA ILE A 399 7.79 -2.11 -1.86
C ILE A 399 8.97 -3.07 -1.60
N LYS A 400 8.72 -4.37 -1.72
CA LYS A 400 9.71 -5.44 -1.47
C LYS A 400 10.24 -6.00 -2.79
N ASN A 401 9.38 -6.68 -3.55
CA ASN A 401 9.82 -7.45 -4.72
C ASN A 401 9.03 -7.11 -5.99
N LEU A 402 9.72 -7.16 -7.12
CA LEU A 402 9.13 -7.32 -8.46
C LEU A 402 9.19 -8.80 -8.83
N ILE A 403 8.06 -9.36 -9.25
CA ILE A 403 7.99 -10.73 -9.74
C ILE A 403 7.53 -10.67 -11.20
N CYS A 404 8.27 -11.35 -12.08
CA CYS A 404 7.94 -11.55 -13.48
C CYS A 404 7.80 -13.04 -13.77
N ILE A 405 6.73 -13.43 -14.45
CA ILE A 405 6.39 -14.83 -14.75
C ILE A 405 6.08 -14.91 -16.24
N SER A 406 6.65 -15.90 -16.93
CA SER A 406 6.37 -16.11 -18.35
C SER A 406 6.29 -17.59 -18.71
N GLU A 407 5.38 -17.90 -19.64
CA GLU A 407 5.20 -19.25 -20.20
C GLU A 407 6.13 -19.53 -21.38
N ASN A 408 6.68 -18.50 -22.02
CA ASN A 408 7.38 -18.63 -23.30
C ASN A 408 8.73 -17.89 -23.36
N LEU A 409 8.98 -16.92 -22.48
CA LEU A 409 10.27 -16.26 -22.40
C LEU A 409 11.27 -17.15 -21.68
N SER A 410 12.48 -17.24 -22.22
CA SER A 410 13.59 -17.87 -21.52
C SER A 410 13.97 -17.08 -20.27
N SER A 411 14.53 -17.74 -19.26
CA SER A 411 14.96 -17.12 -18.00
C SER A 411 15.85 -15.90 -18.25
N ASN A 412 16.79 -15.97 -19.20
CA ASN A 412 17.66 -14.83 -19.56
C ASN A 412 16.90 -13.61 -20.08
N LYS A 413 15.89 -13.82 -20.95
CA LYS A 413 15.05 -12.72 -21.46
C LYS A 413 14.18 -12.14 -20.34
N LEU A 414 13.66 -12.98 -19.46
CA LEU A 414 12.83 -12.56 -18.33
C LEU A 414 13.63 -11.78 -17.29
N ILE A 415 14.89 -12.15 -17.04
CA ILE A 415 15.83 -11.39 -16.19
C ILE A 415 16.11 -10.02 -16.80
N LEU A 416 16.40 -9.95 -18.10
CA LEU A 416 16.63 -8.68 -18.79
C LEU A 416 15.41 -7.76 -18.71
N LEU A 417 14.21 -8.31 -18.89
CA LEU A 417 12.97 -7.57 -18.72
C LEU A 417 12.81 -7.08 -17.28
N GLY A 418 12.95 -7.97 -16.30
CA GLY A 418 12.86 -7.63 -14.89
C GLY A 418 13.88 -6.55 -14.47
N GLY A 419 15.10 -6.61 -14.98
CA GLY A 419 16.14 -5.60 -14.75
C GLY A 419 15.80 -4.23 -15.37
N LYS A 420 15.26 -4.22 -16.60
CA LYS A 420 14.72 -3.00 -17.23
C LYS A 420 13.58 -2.43 -16.39
N THR A 421 12.64 -3.27 -15.96
CA THR A 421 11.52 -2.88 -15.11
C THR A 421 11.99 -2.32 -13.78
N LYS A 422 12.93 -2.98 -13.10
CA LYS A 422 13.55 -2.45 -11.88
C LYS A 422 14.19 -1.09 -12.13
N THR A 423 14.87 -0.89 -13.25
CA THR A 423 15.50 0.38 -13.60
C THR A 423 14.47 1.49 -13.82
N GLU A 424 13.41 1.24 -14.57
CA GLU A 424 12.35 2.23 -14.82
C GLU A 424 11.53 2.54 -13.56
N LEU A 425 11.19 1.52 -12.76
CA LEU A 425 10.58 1.70 -11.44
C LEU A 425 11.50 2.51 -10.54
N SER A 426 12.79 2.16 -10.48
CA SER A 426 13.77 2.91 -9.68
C SER A 426 13.92 4.33 -10.18
N LYS A 427 13.92 4.58 -11.49
CA LYS A 427 13.93 5.94 -12.05
C LYS A 427 12.68 6.69 -11.66
N TYR A 428 11.49 6.12 -11.78
CA TYR A 428 10.24 6.79 -11.40
C TYR A 428 10.19 7.09 -9.88
N LEU A 429 10.49 6.09 -9.05
CA LEU A 429 10.58 6.24 -7.60
C LEU A 429 11.72 7.22 -7.22
N ASN A 430 12.77 7.33 -8.04
CA ASN A 430 13.83 8.33 -7.91
C ASN A 430 13.58 9.65 -8.69
N LEU A 431 12.53 9.77 -9.50
CA LEU A 431 12.09 10.99 -10.19
C LEU A 431 11.11 11.74 -9.29
N ILE A 432 10.39 11.03 -8.42
CA ILE A 432 9.84 11.61 -7.18
C ILE A 432 10.97 12.24 -6.33
N LYS A 433 12.22 11.79 -6.52
CA LYS A 433 13.47 12.36 -5.96
C LYS A 433 14.06 13.54 -6.75
N LYS A 434 13.44 13.93 -7.86
CA LYS A 434 13.70 15.20 -8.53
C LYS A 434 12.37 15.87 -8.87
N TYR A 435 11.76 16.47 -7.86
CA TYR A 435 11.26 17.86 -7.90
C TYR A 435 11.29 18.34 -6.47
#